data_AF-A0A660LZN0-F1
#
_entry.id   AF-A0A660LZN0-F1
#
_cell.length_a   1.000
_cell.length_b   1.000
_cell.length_c   1.000
_cell.angle_alpha   90.00
_cell.angle_beta   90.00
_cell.angle_gamma   90.00
#
_symmetry.space_group_name_H-M   'P 1'
#
loop_
_entity.id
_entity.type
_entity.pdbx_description
1 polymer ?
#
loop_
_entity_poly.entity_id
_entity_poly.type
_entity_poly.pdbx_seq_one_letter_code
_entity_poly.pdbx_strand_id
1 'polypeptide(L)'
;MLATTDIVKLFQRIRDESHRFAVSYHTALKRQQQTKNQLEEIPGVGPKTRAKLLRKFGSMKKIFEAAGEDLEVEIGKQKAQLIKQFSESNNANRQ
;
A
#
# COMPACT_ATOMS: atom_id res chain seq x y z
N MET A 1 27.20 40.45 2.98
CA MET A 1 25.76 40.24 2.68
C MET A 1 25.44 38.85 2.09
N LEU A 2 26.43 38.06 1.62
CA LEU A 2 26.20 36.72 1.02
C LEU A 2 25.99 35.60 2.07
N ALA A 3 26.71 35.62 3.20
CA ALA A 3 26.68 34.55 4.20
C ALA A 3 25.29 34.34 4.85
N THR A 4 24.53 35.41 5.05
CA THR A 4 23.17 35.32 5.61
C THR A 4 22.22 34.60 4.65
N THR A 5 22.39 34.78 3.35
CA THR A 5 21.58 34.13 2.32
C THR A 5 21.82 32.62 2.28
N ASP A 6 23.07 32.19 2.44
CA ASP A 6 23.41 30.76 2.42
C ASP A 6 22.94 30.03 3.69
N ILE A 7 23.06 30.68 4.86
CA ILE A 7 22.52 30.16 6.12
C ILE A 7 20.99 30.05 6.07
N VAL A 8 20.29 31.05 5.52
CA VAL A 8 18.83 31.02 5.36
C VAL A 8 18.40 29.89 4.42
N LYS A 9 19.10 29.70 3.29
CA LYS A 9 18.84 28.59 2.36
C LYS A 9 19.09 27.22 3.00
N LEU A 10 20.09 27.11 3.88
CA LEU A 10 20.35 25.88 4.63
C LEU A 10 19.18 25.54 5.58
N PHE A 11 18.71 26.51 6.37
CA PHE A 11 17.57 26.30 7.25
C PHE A 11 16.27 25.99 6.50
N GLN A 12 16.07 26.60 5.33
CA GLN A 12 14.94 26.27 4.45
C GLN A 12 15.01 24.82 3.99
N ARG A 13 16.16 24.35 3.50
CA ARG A 13 16.33 22.94 3.10
C ARG A 13 16.06 21.97 4.25
N ILE A 14 16.56 22.28 5.46
CA ILE A 14 16.30 21.45 6.65
C ILE A 14 14.80 21.38 6.96
N ARG A 15 14.09 22.51 6.86
CA ARG A 15 12.64 22.56 7.06
C ARG A 15 11.91 21.74 6.00
N ASP A 16 12.26 21.90 4.73
CA ASP A 16 11.61 21.21 3.62
C ASP A 16 11.83 19.70 3.70
N GLU A 17 13.03 19.28 4.08
CA GLU A 17 13.38 17.88 4.35
C GLU A 17 12.54 17.29 5.49
N SER A 18 12.43 18.04 6.59
CA SER A 18 11.65 17.63 7.77
C SER A 18 10.16 17.50 7.43
N HIS A 19 9.62 18.45 6.66
CA HIS A 19 8.23 18.41 6.20
C HIS A 19 8.00 17.25 5.23
N ARG A 20 8.91 17.05 4.25
CA ARG A 20 8.83 15.92 3.31
C ARG A 20 8.85 14.58 4.05
N PHE A 21 9.73 14.43 5.04
CA PHE A 21 9.80 13.22 5.85
C PHE A 21 8.50 12.96 6.60
N ALA A 22 7.96 13.98 7.30
CA ALA A 22 6.72 13.85 8.05
C ALA A 22 5.54 13.46 7.15
N VAL A 23 5.38 14.13 5.99
CA VAL A 23 4.34 13.81 5.01
C VAL A 23 4.51 12.39 4.49
N SER A 24 5.70 12.03 4.03
CA SER A 24 5.99 10.68 3.51
C SER A 24 5.69 9.59 4.53
N TYR A 25 6.07 9.81 5.81
CA TYR A 25 5.83 8.86 6.88
C TYR A 25 4.34 8.67 7.16
N HIS A 26 3.56 9.75 7.27
CA HIS A 26 2.11 9.66 7.46
C HIS A 26 1.40 9.05 6.25
N THR A 27 1.84 9.35 5.03
CA THR A 27 1.32 8.70 3.81
C THR A 27 1.59 7.20 3.83
N ALA A 28 2.80 6.78 4.22
CA ALA A 28 3.17 5.37 4.34
C ALA A 28 2.33 4.65 5.40
N LEU A 29 2.17 5.25 6.59
CA LEU A 29 1.32 4.72 7.66
C LEU A 29 -0.15 4.60 7.21
N LYS A 30 -0.71 5.64 6.59
CA LYS A 30 -2.09 5.63 6.08
C LYS A 30 -2.27 4.52 5.04
N ARG A 31 -1.32 4.36 4.11
CA ARG A 31 -1.35 3.28 3.10
C ARG A 31 -1.28 1.90 3.76
N GLN A 32 -0.47 1.74 4.81
CA GLN A 32 -0.40 0.49 5.58
C GLN A 32 -1.71 0.20 6.30
N GLN A 33 -2.36 1.20 6.89
CA GLN A 33 -3.65 1.07 7.57
C GLN A 33 -4.79 0.71 6.59
N GLN A 34 -4.89 1.40 5.45
CA GLN A 34 -5.88 1.09 4.40
C GLN A 34 -5.68 -0.32 3.83
N THR A 35 -4.42 -0.74 3.68
CA THR A 35 -4.05 -2.10 3.28
C THR A 35 -4.50 -3.15 4.30
N LYS A 36 -4.55 -2.79 5.59
CA LYS A 36 -4.93 -3.71 6.66
C LYS A 36 -6.36 -4.21 6.50
N ASN A 37 -7.29 -3.38 6.02
CA ASN A 37 -8.72 -3.71 6.07
C ASN A 37 -9.29 -4.32 4.78
N GLN A 38 -8.81 -3.92 3.59
CA GLN A 38 -9.48 -4.31 2.33
C GLN A 38 -9.49 -5.82 2.02
N LEU A 39 -8.44 -6.58 2.38
CA LEU A 39 -8.46 -8.03 2.19
C LEU A 39 -9.29 -8.75 3.26
N GLU A 40 -9.41 -8.18 4.46
CA GLU A 40 -10.20 -8.76 5.55
C GLU A 40 -11.70 -8.48 5.40
N GLU A 41 -12.07 -7.49 4.58
CA GLU A 41 -13.45 -7.25 4.16
C GLU A 41 -14.00 -8.37 3.25
N ILE A 42 -13.13 -9.16 2.62
CA ILE A 42 -13.55 -10.27 1.76
C ILE A 42 -13.92 -11.46 2.65
N PRO A 43 -15.20 -11.90 2.67
CA PRO A 43 -15.62 -13.06 3.45
C PRO A 43 -14.80 -14.30 3.05
N GLY A 44 -14.18 -14.95 4.04
CA GLY A 44 -13.31 -16.11 3.82
C GLY A 44 -11.81 -15.80 3.63
N VAL A 45 -11.42 -14.52 3.57
CA VAL A 45 -10.02 -14.08 3.55
C VAL A 45 -9.65 -13.50 4.91
N GLY A 46 -9.03 -14.32 5.77
CA GLY A 46 -8.61 -13.91 7.10
C GLY A 46 -7.20 -13.29 7.18
N PRO A 47 -6.81 -12.78 8.37
CA PRO A 47 -5.51 -12.15 8.64
C PRO A 47 -4.29 -12.97 8.21
N LYS A 48 -4.35 -14.30 8.35
CA LYS A 48 -3.27 -15.22 7.95
C LYS A 48 -3.04 -15.22 6.43
N THR A 49 -4.12 -15.25 5.66
CA THR A 49 -4.09 -15.19 4.19
C THR A 49 -3.54 -13.84 3.74
N ARG A 50 -4.01 -12.74 4.34
CA ARG A 50 -3.50 -11.40 4.08
C ARG A 50 -1.99 -11.30 4.33
N ALA A 51 -1.53 -11.75 5.50
CA ALA A 51 -0.11 -11.70 5.85
C ALA A 51 0.75 -12.50 4.86
N LYS A 52 0.27 -13.67 4.42
CA LYS A 52 0.94 -14.49 3.41
C LYS A 52 1.08 -13.76 2.07
N LEU A 53 -0.01 -13.17 1.58
CA LEU A 53 -0.03 -12.41 0.32
C LEU A 53 0.83 -11.15 0.40
N LEU A 54 0.76 -10.39 1.50
CA LEU A 54 1.58 -9.20 1.69
C LEU A 54 3.07 -9.54 1.77
N ARG A 55 3.45 -10.67 2.36
CA ARG A 55 4.85 -11.12 2.39
C ARG A 55 5.37 -11.46 0.99
N LYS A 56 4.53 -12.03 0.12
CA LYS A 56 4.90 -12.43 -1.25
C LYS A 56 4.93 -11.24 -2.21
N PHE A 57 3.85 -10.46 -2.24
CA PHE A 57 3.63 -9.42 -3.25
C PHE A 57 3.99 -8.00 -2.75
N GLY A 58 4.16 -7.81 -1.44
CA GLY A 58 4.62 -6.55 -0.83
C GLY A 58 3.56 -5.46 -0.68
N SER A 59 2.53 -5.41 -1.53
CA SER A 59 1.46 -4.42 -1.39
C SER A 59 0.13 -4.90 -1.97
N MET A 60 -0.98 -4.35 -1.49
CA MET A 60 -2.34 -4.63 -2.00
C MET A 60 -2.48 -4.45 -3.51
N LYS A 61 -1.92 -3.35 -4.02
CA LYS A 61 -1.95 -3.05 -5.45
C LYS A 61 -1.31 -4.19 -6.25
N LYS A 62 -0.14 -4.64 -5.82
CA LYS A 62 0.55 -5.79 -6.43
C LYS A 62 -0.22 -7.10 -6.27
N ILE A 63 -0.96 -7.31 -5.17
CA ILE A 63 -1.82 -8.48 -4.98
C ILE A 63 -2.96 -8.48 -5.99
N PHE A 64 -3.61 -7.33 -6.22
CA PHE A 64 -4.69 -7.19 -7.19
C PHE A 64 -4.19 -7.30 -8.65
N GLU A 65 -2.98 -6.80 -8.93
CA GLU A 65 -2.31 -6.90 -10.24
C GLU A 65 -1.69 -8.29 -10.52
N ALA A 66 -1.39 -9.08 -9.50
CA ALA A 66 -0.76 -10.40 -9.65
C ALA A 66 -1.59 -11.34 -10.54
N ALA A 67 -0.93 -12.28 -11.22
CA ALA A 67 -1.63 -13.29 -12.01
C ALA A 67 -2.56 -14.13 -11.12
N GLY A 68 -3.70 -14.58 -11.70
CA GLY A 68 -4.60 -15.48 -10.98
C GLY A 68 -3.87 -16.73 -10.48
N GLU A 69 -3.04 -17.32 -11.32
CA GLU A 69 -2.21 -18.49 -11.03
C GLU A 69 -1.29 -18.29 -9.81
N ASP A 70 -0.62 -17.13 -9.71
CA ASP A 70 0.26 -16.81 -8.57
C ASP A 70 -0.51 -16.75 -7.25
N LEU A 71 -1.75 -16.25 -7.29
CA LEU A 71 -2.64 -16.25 -6.13
C LEU A 71 -3.09 -17.69 -5.82
N GLU A 72 -3.46 -18.48 -6.83
CA GLU A 72 -3.88 -19.87 -6.63
C GLU A 72 -2.82 -20.72 -5.93
N VAL A 73 -1.55 -20.57 -6.31
CA VAL A 73 -0.41 -21.27 -5.69
C VAL A 73 -0.30 -20.94 -4.20
N GLU A 74 -0.55 -19.69 -3.81
CA GLU A 74 -0.36 -19.25 -2.42
C GLU A 74 -1.58 -19.51 -1.52
N ILE A 75 -2.81 -19.37 -2.03
CA ILE A 75 -4.02 -19.38 -1.20
C ILE A 75 -5.12 -20.35 -1.65
N GLY A 76 -4.91 -21.05 -2.77
CA GLY A 76 -5.85 -21.97 -3.38
C GLY A 76 -6.88 -21.30 -4.30
N LYS A 77 -7.41 -22.09 -5.24
CA LYS A 77 -8.29 -21.65 -6.33
C LYS A 77 -9.49 -20.81 -5.89
N GLN A 78 -10.22 -21.28 -4.87
CA GLN A 78 -11.42 -20.60 -4.39
C GLN A 78 -11.13 -19.19 -3.86
N LYS A 79 -10.08 -19.03 -3.05
CA LYS A 79 -9.74 -17.74 -2.45
C LYS A 79 -9.11 -16.78 -3.48
N ALA A 80 -8.34 -17.30 -4.42
CA ALA A 80 -7.79 -16.51 -5.52
C ALA A 80 -8.89 -15.90 -6.38
N GLN A 81 -9.93 -16.67 -6.73
CA GLN A 81 -11.09 -16.17 -7.46
C GLN A 81 -11.83 -15.08 -6.69
N LEU A 82 -12.08 -15.27 -5.38
CA LEU A 82 -12.74 -14.25 -4.55
C LEU A 82 -11.97 -12.92 -4.54
N ILE A 83 -10.64 -12.97 -4.44
CA ILE A 83 -9.80 -11.77 -4.45
C ILE A 83 -9.84 -11.08 -5.82
N LYS A 84 -9.82 -11.85 -6.92
CA LYS A 84 -9.92 -11.29 -8.27
C LYS A 84 -11.27 -10.63 -8.53
N GLN A 85 -12.36 -11.31 -8.16
CA GLN A 85 -13.70 -10.76 -8.28
C GLN A 85 -13.88 -9.50 -7.43
N PHE A 86 -13.35 -9.50 -6.20
CA PHE A 86 -13.36 -8.30 -5.35
C PHE A 86 -12.55 -7.15 -5.97
N SER A 87 -11.40 -7.45 -6.58
CA SER A 87 -10.58 -6.44 -7.26
C SER A 87 -11.32 -5.77 -8.42
N GLU A 88 -12.08 -6.53 -9.20
CA GLU A 88 -12.86 -6.02 -10.32
C GLU A 88 -13.98 -5.09 -9.84
N SER A 89 -14.76 -5.52 -8.83
CA SER A 89 -15.80 -4.69 -8.21
C SER A 89 -15.25 -3.43 -7.55
N ASN A 90 -14.06 -3.49 -6.93
CA ASN A 90 -13.43 -2.34 -6.29
C ASN A 90 -12.88 -1.33 -7.32
N ASN A 91 -12.45 -1.80 -8.50
CA ASN A 91 -12.05 -0.91 -9.60
C ASN A 91 -13.27 -0.23 -10.26
N ALA A 92 -14.39 -0.93 -10.40
CA ALA A 92 -15.62 -0.35 -10.96
C ALA A 92 -16.20 0.77 -10.09
N ASN A 93 -16.08 0.68 -8.76
CA ASN A 93 -16.53 1.72 -7.82
C ASN A 93 -15.56 2.92 -7.69
N ARG A 94 -14.38 2.87 -8.31
CA ARG A 94 -13.37 3.95 -8.26
C ARG A 94 -13.35 4.82 -9.52
N GLN A 95 -14.10 4.46 -10.56
CA GLN A 95 -14.38 5.29 -11.73
C GLN A 95 -15.67 6.08 -11.50
#